data_AF-A0A1S0U3R8-F1
#
_entry.id   AF-A0A1S0U3R8-F1
#
_cell.length_a   1.000
_cell.length_b   1.000
_cell.length_c   1.000
_cell.angle_alpha   90.00
_cell.angle_beta   90.00
_cell.angle_gamma   90.00
#
_symmetry.space_group_name_H-M   'P 1'
#
loop_
_entity.id
_entity.type
_entity.pdbx_description
1 polymer ?
#
loop_
_entity_poly.entity_id
_entity_poly.type
_entity_poly.pdbx_seq_one_letter_code
_entity_poly.pdbx_strand_id
1 'polypeptide(L)'
;MTTLIKVVLLSQSSLPKLAKVIESTQKAKEKKNGVCDETDKTGNWYIYCTGFILEVMNLYQVEVDSKTFVDRPLKANPEVILSEFMKEFGKKSVNFTKKKLINFRKRFFGEPGTELTSCFIPDWKELPPKIAQIKDKDLKSFALFLNRRWKDLCRQIIKIKNPKRNSLIEVPHPFIVPGGRFREFYYWDAYWIVKGLIASDLFMMVKNMLKNFIYCVKK
;
A
#
# COMPACT_ATOMS: atom_id res chain seq x y z
N MET A 1 -3.28 23.03 -26.96
CA MET A 1 -4.61 22.47 -26.67
C MET A 1 -4.45 21.61 -25.42
N THR A 2 -4.55 22.24 -24.24
CA THR A 2 -4.11 21.65 -22.97
C THR A 2 -5.34 21.47 -22.09
N THR A 3 -5.83 20.23 -22.01
CA THR A 3 -7.01 19.89 -21.24
C THR A 3 -6.68 19.95 -19.74
N LEU A 4 -7.13 21.01 -19.07
CA LEU A 4 -7.11 21.11 -17.61
C LEU A 4 -8.07 20.07 -17.03
N ILE A 5 -7.51 19.03 -16.42
CA ILE A 5 -8.24 18.14 -15.51
C ILE A 5 -8.61 19.00 -14.29
N LYS A 6 -9.88 19.43 -14.21
CA LYS A 6 -10.44 20.03 -13.01
C LYS A 6 -10.49 18.97 -11.91
N VAL A 7 -9.49 18.98 -11.04
CA VAL A 7 -9.57 18.32 -9.73
C VAL A 7 -10.69 19.01 -8.96
N VAL A 8 -11.81 18.31 -8.78
CA VAL A 8 -12.91 18.78 -7.93
C VAL A 8 -12.41 18.76 -6.49
N LEU A 9 -11.85 19.87 -6.05
CA LEU A 9 -11.57 20.15 -4.64
C LEU A 9 -12.93 20.27 -3.93
N LEU A 10 -13.21 19.35 -3.00
CA LEU A 10 -14.33 19.51 -2.08
C LEU A 10 -14.19 20.88 -1.40
N SER A 11 -15.14 21.77 -1.63
CA SER A 11 -15.16 23.10 -1.00
C SER A 11 -15.15 22.95 0.52
N GLN A 12 -14.43 23.83 1.24
CA GLN A 12 -14.37 23.77 2.72
C GLN A 12 -15.75 23.79 3.39
N SER A 13 -16.77 24.34 2.75
CA SER A 13 -18.16 24.36 3.23
C SER A 13 -18.86 22.98 3.24
N SER A 14 -18.36 21.98 2.51
CA SER A 14 -18.93 20.63 2.49
C SER A 14 -18.32 19.71 3.56
N LEU A 15 -17.15 20.04 4.12
CA LEU A 15 -16.49 19.24 5.15
C LEU A 15 -17.31 19.13 6.46
N PRO A 16 -17.92 20.22 7.00
CA PRO A 16 -18.78 20.11 8.18
C PRO A 16 -20.05 19.28 7.96
N LYS A 17 -20.63 19.35 6.75
CA LYS A 17 -21.79 18.53 6.36
C LYS A 17 -21.38 17.05 6.30
N LEU A 18 -20.24 16.74 5.69
CA LEU A 18 -19.73 15.38 5.59
C LEU A 18 -19.32 14.81 6.96
N ALA A 19 -18.76 15.63 7.86
CA ALA A 19 -18.47 15.24 9.24
C ALA A 19 -19.75 14.86 10.02
N LYS A 20 -20.84 15.61 9.86
CA LYS A 20 -22.15 15.27 10.47
C LYS A 20 -22.73 13.96 9.93
N VAL A 21 -22.59 13.70 8.62
CA VAL A 21 -23.01 12.43 8.00
C VAL A 21 -22.19 11.26 8.55
N ILE A 22 -20.90 11.45 8.81
CA ILE A 22 -20.05 10.43 9.42
C ILE A 22 -20.48 10.15 10.86
N GLU A 23 -20.74 11.19 11.66
CA GLU A 23 -21.21 11.03 13.05
C GLU A 23 -22.55 10.26 13.13
N SER A 24 -23.46 10.47 12.16
CA SER A 24 -24.69 9.68 12.06
C SER A 24 -24.44 8.26 11.55
N THR A 25 -23.45 8.04 10.68
CA THR A 25 -23.08 6.71 10.19
C THR A 25 -22.35 5.87 11.25
N GLN A 26 -21.51 6.51 12.08
CA GLN A 26 -20.85 5.87 13.22
C GLN A 26 -21.86 5.34 14.24
N LYS A 27 -22.95 6.07 14.50
CA LYS A 27 -24.08 5.61 15.33
C LYS A 27 -24.82 4.40 14.74
N ALA A 28 -24.82 4.25 13.41
CA ALA A 28 -25.42 3.11 12.72
C ALA A 28 -24.50 1.87 12.61
N LYS A 29 -23.21 2.01 12.99
CA LYS A 29 -22.16 0.99 12.82
C LYS A 29 -22.20 -0.13 13.87
N GLU A 30 -23.25 -0.19 14.71
CA GLU A 30 -23.46 -1.29 15.66
C GLU A 30 -23.66 -2.66 14.99
N LYS A 31 -23.87 -2.70 13.65
CA LYS A 31 -23.69 -3.93 12.87
C LYS A 31 -22.23 -4.06 12.41
N LYS A 32 -21.42 -4.76 13.21
CA LYS A 32 -20.04 -5.16 12.88
C LYS A 32 -20.02 -5.99 11.59
N ASN A 33 -19.77 -5.34 10.45
CA ASN A 33 -19.28 -6.04 9.27
C ASN A 33 -17.79 -6.37 9.49
N GLY A 34 -17.46 -7.66 9.56
CA GLY A 34 -16.13 -8.20 9.88
C GLY A 34 -15.09 -8.05 8.77
N VAL A 35 -14.89 -6.82 8.25
CA VAL A 35 -13.87 -6.53 7.23
C VAL A 35 -12.49 -6.32 7.86
N CYS A 36 -12.44 -5.66 9.03
CA CYS A 36 -11.21 -5.47 9.77
C CYS A 36 -11.02 -6.59 10.77
N ASP A 37 -9.90 -7.30 10.69
CA ASP A 37 -9.52 -8.27 11.70
C ASP A 37 -9.02 -7.55 12.96
N GLU A 38 -9.92 -7.35 13.92
CA GLU A 38 -9.60 -6.76 15.22
C GLU A 38 -8.78 -7.73 16.11
N THR A 39 -8.70 -9.01 15.75
CA THR A 39 -7.99 -10.06 16.48
C THR A 39 -6.54 -10.24 16.03
N ASP A 40 -6.15 -9.55 14.96
CA ASP A 40 -4.78 -9.61 14.46
C ASP A 40 -3.77 -9.15 15.53
N LYS A 41 -2.68 -9.91 15.64
CA LYS A 41 -1.67 -9.77 16.70
C LYS A 41 -0.87 -8.48 16.61
N THR A 42 -0.89 -7.78 15.47
CA THR A 42 -0.20 -6.49 15.33
C THR A 42 -0.91 -5.38 16.11
N GLY A 43 -2.23 -5.49 16.35
CA GLY A 43 -3.00 -4.54 17.14
C GLY A 43 -3.01 -3.12 16.56
N ASN A 44 -2.90 -2.97 15.24
CA ASN A 44 -2.85 -1.66 14.57
C ASN A 44 -4.06 -1.41 13.63
N TRP A 45 -5.06 -2.30 13.67
CA TRP A 45 -6.26 -2.26 12.82
C TRP A 45 -7.05 -0.94 12.92
N TYR A 46 -7.04 -0.29 14.09
CA TYR A 46 -7.74 0.98 14.36
C TYR A 46 -7.01 2.22 13.79
N ILE A 47 -5.87 2.00 13.12
CA ILE A 47 -5.14 3.02 12.36
C ILE A 47 -5.22 2.70 10.86
N TYR A 48 -5.02 1.43 10.47
CA TYR A 48 -4.86 1.06 9.07
C TYR A 48 -6.12 0.53 8.38
N CYS A 49 -7.09 -0.01 9.11
CA CYS A 49 -8.29 -0.62 8.52
C CYS A 49 -9.57 0.18 8.82
N THR A 50 -9.73 0.62 10.05
CA THR A 50 -10.87 1.44 10.50
C THR A 50 -10.40 2.40 11.60
N GLY A 51 -11.30 3.25 12.11
CA GLY A 51 -11.03 4.07 13.29
C GLY A 51 -10.88 5.57 12.98
N PHE A 52 -10.93 6.36 14.04
CA PHE A 52 -11.09 7.82 13.94
C PHE A 52 -9.92 8.50 13.21
N ILE A 53 -8.69 8.01 13.39
CA ILE A 53 -7.51 8.55 12.69
C ILE A 53 -7.68 8.38 11.18
N LEU A 54 -7.99 7.18 10.72
CA LEU A 54 -8.14 6.87 9.30
C LEU A 54 -9.29 7.66 8.67
N GLU A 55 -10.42 7.74 9.38
CA GLU A 55 -11.60 8.49 8.95
C GLU A 55 -11.28 9.98 8.75
N VAL A 56 -10.65 10.62 9.74
CA VAL A 56 -10.30 12.05 9.67
C VAL A 56 -9.24 12.31 8.59
N MET A 57 -8.21 11.46 8.47
CA MET A 57 -7.15 11.63 7.47
C MET A 57 -7.69 11.54 6.04
N ASN A 58 -8.62 10.61 5.79
CA ASN A 58 -9.29 10.48 4.50
C ASN A 58 -10.29 11.61 4.23
N LEU A 59 -11.12 11.96 5.22
CA LEU A 59 -12.14 13.02 5.10
C LEU A 59 -11.52 14.37 4.69
N TYR A 60 -10.40 14.72 5.32
CA TYR A 60 -9.68 15.96 5.03
C TYR A 60 -8.67 15.83 3.88
N GLN A 61 -8.65 14.69 3.18
CA GLN A 61 -7.78 14.38 2.04
C GLN A 61 -6.33 14.77 2.35
N VAL A 62 -5.81 14.34 3.50
CA VAL A 62 -4.45 14.65 3.96
C VAL A 62 -3.43 14.15 2.92
N GLU A 63 -3.74 13.03 2.29
CA GLU A 63 -3.08 12.56 1.07
C GLU A 63 -4.00 12.74 -0.14
N VAL A 64 -3.42 12.97 -1.31
CA VAL A 64 -4.15 12.98 -2.60
C VAL A 64 -4.73 11.59 -2.89
N ASP A 65 -3.96 10.57 -2.53
CA ASP A 65 -4.34 9.19 -2.66
C ASP A 65 -4.52 8.56 -1.27
N SER A 66 -5.72 8.05 -0.99
CA SER A 66 -6.04 7.38 0.29
C SER A 66 -5.11 6.21 0.62
N LYS A 67 -4.60 5.47 -0.38
CA LYS A 67 -3.66 4.36 -0.11
C LYS A 67 -2.32 4.87 0.40
N THR A 68 -1.91 6.08 0.00
CA THR A 68 -0.66 6.67 0.48
C THR A 68 -0.64 6.76 2.00
N PHE A 69 -1.77 7.07 2.65
CA PHE A 69 -1.81 7.17 4.11
C PHE A 69 -1.62 5.81 4.78
N VAL A 70 -2.34 4.78 4.32
CA VAL A 70 -2.26 3.43 4.92
C VAL A 70 -0.95 2.72 4.59
N ASP A 71 -0.23 3.15 3.55
CA ASP A 71 1.11 2.64 3.23
C ASP A 71 2.22 3.29 4.07
N ARG A 72 1.92 4.25 4.95
CA ARG A 72 2.94 4.89 5.79
C ARG A 72 3.21 4.07 7.05
N PRO A 73 4.47 3.73 7.35
CA PRO A 73 4.83 3.12 8.61
C PRO A 73 4.69 4.12 9.77
N LEU A 74 4.43 3.62 10.97
CA LEU A 74 4.34 4.40 12.20
C LEU A 74 5.73 4.68 12.78
N LYS A 75 5.94 5.90 13.26
CA LYS A 75 7.16 6.31 13.97
C LYS A 75 7.13 5.94 15.46
N ALA A 76 5.95 5.66 16.01
CA ALA A 76 5.72 5.24 17.39
C ALA A 76 4.75 4.05 17.43
N ASN A 77 4.54 3.45 18.62
CA ASN A 77 3.57 2.37 18.74
C ASN A 77 2.13 2.89 18.52
N PRO A 78 1.23 2.05 17.96
CA PRO A 78 -0.16 2.44 17.68
C PRO A 78 -0.89 3.13 18.84
N GLU A 79 -0.69 2.65 20.07
CA GLU A 79 -1.38 3.15 21.26
C GLU A 79 -0.95 4.57 21.63
N VAL A 80 0.35 4.87 21.43
CA VAL A 80 0.92 6.21 21.66
C VAL A 80 0.33 7.19 20.64
N ILE A 81 0.29 6.79 19.37
CA ILE A 81 -0.24 7.65 18.29
C ILE A 81 -1.72 7.92 18.53
N LEU A 82 -2.50 6.91 18.94
CA LEU A 82 -3.90 7.10 19.27
C LEU A 82 -4.09 8.08 20.43
N SER A 83 -3.33 7.92 21.51
CA SER A 83 -3.37 8.82 22.67
C SER A 83 -3.05 10.27 22.28
N GLU A 84 -1.98 10.49 21.52
CA GLU A 84 -1.59 11.83 21.04
C GLU A 84 -2.63 12.42 20.08
N PHE A 85 -3.22 11.60 19.20
CA PHE A 85 -4.29 12.05 18.32
C PHE A 85 -5.52 12.50 19.11
N MET A 86 -5.94 11.73 20.12
CA MET A 86 -7.11 12.07 20.93
C MET A 86 -6.87 13.31 21.80
N LYS A 87 -5.64 13.55 22.27
CA LYS A 87 -5.29 14.80 22.96
C LYS A 87 -5.47 16.03 22.05
N GLU A 88 -5.07 15.93 20.79
CA GLU A 88 -5.12 17.05 19.84
C GLU A 88 -6.50 17.24 19.17
N PHE A 89 -7.20 16.14 18.89
CA PHE A 89 -8.38 16.11 18.02
C PHE A 89 -9.63 15.49 18.67
N GLY A 90 -9.55 14.97 19.89
CA GLY A 90 -10.65 14.23 20.54
C GLY A 90 -11.76 15.11 21.13
N LYS A 91 -11.59 16.44 21.20
CA LYS A 91 -12.63 17.35 21.75
C LYS A 91 -13.54 17.87 20.64
N LYS A 92 -14.86 17.91 20.90
CA LYS A 92 -15.91 18.38 19.96
C LYS A 92 -15.72 19.81 19.43
N SER A 93 -14.97 20.65 20.15
CA SER A 93 -14.70 22.05 19.78
C SER A 93 -13.40 22.25 18.97
N VAL A 94 -12.69 21.18 18.60
CA VAL A 94 -11.45 21.31 17.84
C VAL A 94 -11.77 21.72 16.40
N ASN A 95 -11.24 22.88 15.99
CA ASN A 95 -11.19 23.24 14.59
C ASN A 95 -10.17 22.34 13.87
N PHE A 96 -10.70 21.33 13.17
CA PHE A 96 -9.96 20.45 12.29
C PHE A 96 -9.51 21.24 11.06
N THR A 97 -8.21 21.51 10.96
CA THR A 97 -7.63 22.05 9.74
C THR A 97 -6.72 21.03 9.10
N LYS A 98 -6.76 20.94 7.77
CA LYS A 98 -5.88 20.07 6.98
C LYS A 98 -4.40 20.27 7.33
N LYS A 99 -4.00 21.52 7.63
CA LYS A 99 -2.64 21.87 8.07
C LYS A 99 -2.24 21.18 9.38
N LYS A 100 -3.12 21.16 10.39
CA LYS A 100 -2.86 20.46 11.66
C LYS A 100 -2.71 18.95 11.46
N LEU A 101 -3.57 18.35 10.64
CA LEU A 101 -3.50 16.91 10.33
C LEU A 101 -2.23 16.54 9.56
N ILE A 102 -1.79 17.37 8.60
CA ILE A 102 -0.50 17.19 7.92
C ILE A 102 0.66 17.23 8.92
N ASN A 103 0.64 18.17 9.88
CA ASN A 103 1.66 18.26 10.91
C ASN A 103 1.66 17.06 11.86
N PHE A 104 0.49 16.56 12.24
CA PHE A 104 0.35 15.31 12.99
C PHE A 104 0.93 14.13 12.21
N ARG A 105 0.52 13.97 10.95
CA ARG A 105 1.03 12.94 10.04
C ARG A 105 2.56 12.99 9.95
N LYS A 106 3.16 14.17 9.75
CA LYS A 106 4.64 14.33 9.67
C LYS A 106 5.35 13.86 10.94
N ARG A 107 4.77 14.07 12.12
CA ARG A 107 5.36 13.66 13.42
C ARG A 107 5.29 12.16 13.64
N PHE A 108 4.17 11.52 13.30
CA PHE A 108 3.89 10.14 13.71
C PHE A 108 3.94 9.09 12.59
N PHE A 109 3.98 9.51 11.32
CA PHE A 109 3.99 8.61 10.15
C PHE A 109 5.23 8.86 9.29
N GLY A 110 5.87 7.78 8.84
CA GLY A 110 7.01 7.75 7.94
C GLY A 110 6.62 7.93 6.48
N GLU A 111 7.59 7.77 5.57
CA GLU A 111 7.32 7.76 4.14
C GLU A 111 6.91 6.35 3.68
N PRO A 112 5.96 6.24 2.73
CA PRO A 112 5.45 4.95 2.31
C PRO A 112 6.49 4.15 1.51
N GLY A 113 6.63 2.86 1.84
CA GLY A 113 7.52 1.95 1.12
C GLY A 113 8.98 1.96 1.59
N THR A 114 9.29 2.62 2.71
CA THR A 114 10.63 2.52 3.34
C THR A 114 10.97 1.11 3.84
N GLU A 115 9.96 0.26 3.96
CA GLU A 115 10.02 -1.15 4.31
C GLU A 115 10.49 -2.03 3.14
N LEU A 116 10.64 -1.46 1.94
CA LEU A 116 10.94 -2.18 0.72
C LEU A 116 12.22 -1.66 0.07
N THR A 117 13.02 -2.60 -0.43
CA THR A 117 14.15 -2.32 -1.31
C THR A 117 13.96 -3.00 -2.66
N SER A 118 14.70 -2.53 -3.67
CA SER A 118 14.85 -3.32 -4.90
C SER A 118 15.49 -4.68 -4.58
N CYS A 119 15.15 -5.71 -5.34
CA CYS A 119 15.79 -7.02 -5.24
C CYS A 119 16.62 -7.39 -6.45
N PHE A 120 17.58 -8.27 -6.19
CA PHE A 120 18.32 -8.98 -7.23
C PHE A 120 17.46 -10.09 -7.83
N ILE A 121 17.46 -10.21 -9.16
CA ILE A 121 16.79 -11.28 -9.90
C ILE A 121 17.87 -12.25 -10.38
N PRO A 122 17.98 -13.45 -9.78
CA PRO A 122 18.90 -14.48 -10.26
C PRO A 122 18.60 -14.86 -11.71
N ASP A 123 19.65 -15.18 -12.46
CA ASP A 123 19.58 -15.70 -13.83
C ASP A 123 18.90 -14.78 -14.85
N TRP A 124 18.66 -13.51 -14.49
CA TRP A 124 18.10 -12.53 -15.42
C TRP A 124 19.07 -12.28 -16.58
N LYS A 125 18.55 -12.40 -17.80
CA LYS A 125 19.29 -12.16 -19.04
C LYS A 125 18.63 -11.03 -19.81
N GLU A 126 19.44 -10.19 -20.43
CA GLU A 126 18.98 -9.12 -21.31
C GLU A 126 18.12 -9.69 -22.46
N LEU A 127 18.57 -10.82 -23.04
CA LEU A 127 17.90 -11.54 -24.12
C LEU A 127 17.67 -13.01 -23.71
N PRO A 128 16.51 -13.35 -23.11
CA PRO A 128 16.15 -14.74 -22.81
C PRO A 128 15.99 -15.58 -24.09
N PRO A 129 16.34 -16.89 -24.07
CA PRO A 129 16.26 -17.75 -25.25
C PRO A 129 14.88 -17.79 -25.93
N LYS A 130 13.80 -17.85 -25.15
CA LYS A 130 12.42 -17.82 -25.69
C LYS A 130 12.10 -16.51 -26.40
N ILE A 131 12.54 -15.38 -25.84
CA ILE A 131 12.36 -14.05 -26.45
C ILE A 131 13.22 -13.92 -27.71
N ALA A 132 14.41 -14.52 -27.73
CA ALA A 132 15.29 -14.51 -28.90
C ALA A 132 14.68 -15.15 -30.15
N GLN A 133 13.81 -16.14 -29.95
CA GLN A 133 13.14 -16.89 -31.03
C GLN A 133 11.97 -16.14 -31.69
N ILE A 134 11.51 -15.02 -31.10
CA ILE A 134 10.45 -14.20 -31.69
C ILE A 134 10.96 -13.62 -33.02
N LYS A 135 10.30 -13.95 -34.13
CA LYS A 135 10.68 -13.51 -35.48
C LYS A 135 10.28 -12.07 -35.76
N ASP A 136 9.08 -11.70 -35.33
CA ASP A 136 8.56 -10.35 -35.50
C ASP A 136 9.39 -9.36 -34.66
N LYS A 137 9.90 -8.30 -35.30
CA LYS A 137 10.83 -7.36 -34.67
C LYS A 137 10.16 -6.50 -33.60
N ASP A 138 8.91 -6.10 -33.83
CA ASP A 138 8.18 -5.22 -32.92
C ASP A 138 7.75 -5.99 -31.67
N LEU A 139 7.23 -7.22 -31.85
CA LEU A 139 6.91 -8.11 -30.74
C LEU A 139 8.15 -8.50 -29.94
N LYS A 140 9.30 -8.71 -30.60
CA LYS A 140 10.57 -8.99 -29.91
C LYS A 140 11.03 -7.79 -29.08
N SER A 141 10.96 -6.58 -29.64
CA SER A 141 11.29 -5.34 -28.94
C SER A 141 10.40 -5.13 -27.71
N PHE A 142 9.10 -5.33 -27.87
CA PHE A 142 8.13 -5.25 -26.77
C PHE A 142 8.41 -6.29 -25.68
N ALA A 143 8.69 -7.54 -26.04
CA ALA A 143 9.04 -8.60 -25.08
C ALA A 143 10.33 -8.27 -24.31
N LEU A 144 11.34 -7.70 -24.96
CA LEU A 144 12.57 -7.24 -24.30
C LEU A 144 12.32 -6.08 -23.34
N PHE A 145 11.47 -5.13 -23.73
CA PHE A 145 11.02 -4.05 -22.84
C PHE A 145 10.35 -4.62 -21.58
N LEU A 146 9.43 -5.57 -21.73
CA LEU A 146 8.79 -6.24 -20.59
C LEU A 146 9.79 -7.03 -19.73
N ASN A 147 10.77 -7.70 -20.35
CA ASN A 147 11.79 -8.46 -19.61
C ASN A 147 12.67 -7.55 -18.74
N ARG A 148 13.05 -6.37 -19.23
CA ARG A 148 13.73 -5.34 -18.42
C ARG A 148 12.87 -4.90 -17.25
N ARG A 149 11.55 -4.88 -17.43
CA ARG A 149 10.62 -4.38 -16.43
C ARG A 149 10.57 -5.20 -15.15
N TRP A 150 11.00 -6.46 -15.19
CA TRP A 150 11.13 -7.26 -13.97
C TRP A 150 12.07 -6.62 -12.94
N LYS A 151 13.17 -5.99 -13.37
CA LYS A 151 14.18 -5.41 -12.46
C LYS A 151 13.60 -4.29 -11.60
N ASP A 152 12.90 -3.32 -12.19
CA ASP A 152 12.33 -2.21 -11.40
C ASP A 152 11.00 -2.57 -10.71
N LEU A 153 10.43 -3.75 -10.96
CA LEU A 153 9.27 -4.29 -10.24
C LEU A 153 9.65 -5.28 -9.13
N CYS A 154 10.93 -5.68 -9.05
CA CYS A 154 11.43 -6.56 -7.99
C CYS A 154 11.47 -5.81 -6.66
N ARG A 155 10.82 -6.36 -5.63
CA ARG A 155 10.89 -5.86 -4.25
C ARG A 155 11.29 -6.95 -3.26
N GLN A 156 11.99 -6.53 -2.22
CA GLN A 156 12.30 -7.32 -1.04
C GLN A 156 12.02 -6.50 0.21
N ILE A 157 11.43 -7.15 1.21
CA ILE A 157 11.13 -6.51 2.50
C ILE A 157 12.41 -6.47 3.33
N ILE A 158 12.77 -5.28 3.83
CA ILE A 158 13.84 -5.16 4.83
C ILE A 158 13.33 -5.67 6.17
N LYS A 159 14.23 -6.14 7.03
CA LYS A 159 13.85 -6.63 8.36
C LYS A 159 13.07 -5.55 9.14
N ILE A 160 11.78 -5.78 9.34
CA ILE A 160 10.92 -4.89 10.10
C ILE A 160 11.13 -5.19 11.59
N LYS A 161 11.62 -4.20 12.34
CA LYS A 161 11.89 -4.36 13.79
C LYS A 161 10.62 -4.42 14.62
N ASN A 162 9.56 -3.77 14.18
CA ASN A 162 8.29 -3.69 14.91
C ASN A 162 7.11 -3.83 13.94
N PRO A 163 6.56 -5.04 13.77
CA PRO A 163 5.44 -5.31 12.86
C PRO A 163 4.20 -4.47 13.17
N LYS A 164 3.97 -4.10 14.44
CA LYS A 164 2.83 -3.25 14.85
C LYS A 164 2.84 -1.87 14.19
N ARG A 165 3.99 -1.43 13.70
CA ARG A 165 4.18 -0.11 13.09
C ARG A 165 4.01 -0.11 11.58
N ASN A 166 3.56 -1.19 10.96
CA ASN A 166 3.46 -1.28 9.51
C ASN A 166 2.13 -1.93 9.14
N SER A 167 1.56 -1.50 8.01
CA SER A 167 0.43 -2.18 7.38
C SER A 167 0.89 -3.32 6.46
N LEU A 168 2.15 -3.26 5.99
CA LEU A 168 2.72 -4.26 5.10
C LEU A 168 2.85 -5.62 5.81
N ILE A 169 2.26 -6.65 5.21
CA ILE A 169 2.40 -8.03 5.67
C ILE A 169 3.77 -8.55 5.22
N GLU A 170 4.61 -8.91 6.19
CA GLU A 170 5.94 -9.47 5.93
C GLU A 170 5.87 -10.83 5.23
N VAL A 171 6.77 -11.02 4.25
CA VAL A 171 7.01 -12.29 3.56
C VAL A 171 8.51 -12.57 3.44
N PRO A 172 8.95 -13.84 3.43
CA PRO A 172 10.36 -14.18 3.57
C PRO A 172 11.19 -14.04 2.28
N HIS A 173 10.57 -14.03 1.10
CA HIS A 173 11.30 -14.04 -0.17
C HIS A 173 11.05 -12.78 -1.01
N PRO A 174 11.98 -12.43 -1.92
CA PRO A 174 11.75 -11.39 -2.92
C PRO A 174 10.52 -11.68 -3.78
N PHE A 175 9.82 -10.65 -4.23
CA PHE A 175 8.61 -10.76 -5.04
C PHE A 175 8.54 -9.66 -6.11
N ILE A 176 7.66 -9.87 -7.09
CA ILE A 176 7.38 -8.87 -8.13
C ILE A 176 6.06 -8.18 -7.78
N VAL A 177 6.04 -6.85 -7.87
CA VAL A 177 4.83 -6.04 -7.71
C VAL A 177 4.19 -5.69 -9.06
N PRO A 178 2.89 -5.37 -9.12
CA PRO A 178 2.26 -4.86 -10.34
C PRO A 178 2.87 -3.53 -10.83
N GLY A 179 3.30 -2.68 -9.89
CA GLY A 179 3.92 -1.38 -10.17
C GLY A 179 3.03 -0.18 -9.83
N GLY A 180 3.58 1.03 -10.01
CA GLY A 180 2.91 2.27 -9.63
C GLY A 180 2.71 2.41 -8.12
N ARG A 181 1.46 2.60 -7.70
CA ARG A 181 1.08 2.73 -6.27
C ARG A 181 1.06 1.41 -5.50
N PHE A 182 1.15 0.28 -6.20
CA PHE A 182 1.12 -1.06 -5.62
C PHE A 182 2.53 -1.48 -5.21
N ARG A 183 2.76 -1.60 -3.89
CA ARG A 183 4.07 -1.87 -3.27
C ARG A 183 4.21 -3.31 -2.79
N GLU A 184 3.10 -4.01 -2.74
CA GLU A 184 2.90 -5.40 -2.35
C GLU A 184 2.46 -6.24 -3.56
N PHE A 185 2.63 -7.56 -3.51
CA PHE A 185 2.10 -8.43 -4.56
C PHE A 185 0.62 -8.71 -4.32
N TYR A 186 -0.15 -8.74 -5.41
CA TYR A 186 -1.60 -8.95 -5.38
C TYR A 186 -1.92 -10.36 -5.85
N TYR A 187 -2.95 -10.96 -5.26
CA TYR A 187 -3.23 -12.39 -5.42
C TYR A 187 -3.45 -12.79 -6.89
N TRP A 188 -4.50 -12.26 -7.52
CA TRP A 188 -4.83 -12.58 -8.92
C TRP A 188 -3.83 -12.01 -9.94
N ASP A 189 -3.26 -10.81 -9.73
CA ASP A 189 -2.19 -10.25 -10.56
C ASP A 189 -0.97 -11.18 -10.62
N ALA A 190 -0.64 -11.84 -9.50
CA ALA A 190 0.52 -12.71 -9.41
C ALA A 190 0.45 -13.90 -10.37
N TYR A 191 -0.74 -14.36 -10.76
CA TYR A 191 -0.88 -15.41 -11.77
C TYR A 191 -0.26 -15.00 -13.10
N TRP A 192 -0.57 -13.78 -13.56
CA TRP A 192 -0.05 -13.24 -14.82
C TRP A 192 1.43 -12.89 -14.72
N ILE A 193 1.85 -12.36 -13.58
CA ILE A 193 3.26 -12.12 -13.28
C ILE A 193 4.05 -13.42 -13.36
N VAL A 194 3.59 -14.50 -12.70
CA VAL A 194 4.25 -15.81 -12.72
C VAL A 194 4.34 -16.36 -14.13
N LYS A 195 3.28 -16.25 -14.95
CA LYS A 195 3.34 -16.63 -16.36
C LYS A 195 4.39 -15.84 -17.14
N GLY A 196 4.46 -14.52 -16.92
CA GLY A 196 5.49 -13.66 -17.51
C GLY A 196 6.91 -14.07 -17.10
N LEU A 197 7.12 -14.35 -15.81
CA LEU A 197 8.40 -14.83 -15.30
C LEU A 197 8.81 -16.17 -15.94
N ILE A 198 7.88 -17.11 -16.15
CA ILE A 198 8.12 -18.38 -16.87
C ILE A 198 8.49 -18.13 -18.33
N ALA A 199 7.85 -17.17 -18.99
CA ALA A 199 8.18 -16.78 -20.37
C ALA A 199 9.58 -16.14 -20.47
N SER A 200 10.03 -15.47 -19.41
CA SER A 200 11.36 -14.88 -19.28
C SER A 200 12.43 -15.84 -18.69
N ASP A 201 12.10 -17.12 -18.48
CA ASP A 201 12.97 -18.13 -17.86
C ASP A 201 13.45 -17.79 -16.43
N LEU A 202 12.69 -16.98 -15.68
CA LEU A 202 13.00 -16.52 -14.31
C LEU A 202 12.42 -17.44 -13.24
N PHE A 203 12.75 -18.73 -13.31
CA PHE A 203 12.15 -19.76 -12.44
C PHE A 203 12.43 -19.59 -10.95
N MET A 204 13.57 -18.99 -10.58
CA MET A 204 13.87 -18.71 -9.17
C MET A 204 12.89 -17.68 -8.58
N MET A 205 12.49 -16.67 -9.36
CA MET A 205 11.49 -15.70 -8.93
C MET A 205 10.10 -16.33 -8.82
N VAL A 206 9.74 -17.23 -9.73
CA VAL A 206 8.50 -18.03 -9.63
C VAL A 206 8.47 -18.80 -8.31
N LYS A 207 9.56 -19.52 -7.99
CA LYS A 207 9.68 -20.26 -6.74
C LYS A 207 9.54 -19.36 -5.51
N ASN A 208 10.16 -18.18 -5.52
CA ASN A 208 10.07 -17.21 -4.43
C ASN A 208 8.63 -16.71 -4.22
N MET A 209 7.93 -16.33 -5.29
CA MET A 209 6.53 -15.89 -5.19
C MET A 209 5.61 -16.99 -4.66
N LEU A 210 5.76 -18.24 -5.13
CA LEU A 210 4.96 -19.37 -4.64
C LEU A 210 5.23 -19.66 -3.16
N LYS A 211 6.49 -19.58 -2.72
CA LYS A 211 6.83 -19.73 -1.29
C LYS A 211 6.21 -18.63 -0.44
N ASN A 212 6.16 -17.39 -0.93
CA ASN A 212 5.47 -16.30 -0.23
C ASN A 212 3.96 -16.55 -0.12
N PHE A 213 3.31 -17.08 -1.16
CA PHE A 213 1.90 -17.49 -1.06
C PHE A 213 1.67 -18.57 -0.01
N ILE A 214 2.50 -19.63 -0.02
CA ILE A 214 2.43 -20.69 0.98
C ILE A 214 2.62 -20.11 2.39
N TYR A 215 3.56 -19.17 2.55
CA TYR A 215 3.79 -18.49 3.81
C TYR A 215 2.54 -17.72 4.28
N CYS A 216 1.90 -16.94 3.39
CA CYS A 216 0.70 -16.19 3.74
C CYS A 216 -0.49 -17.07 4.12
N VAL A 217 -0.65 -18.24 3.49
CA VAL A 217 -1.77 -19.16 3.78
C VAL A 217 -1.56 -19.96 5.08
N LYS A 218 -0.31 -20.27 5.43
CA LYS A 218 0.02 -21.05 6.64
C LYS A 218 0.10 -20.23 7.92
N LYS A 219 0.18 -18.90 7.79
CA LYS A 219 0.31 -17.96 8.90
C LYS A 219 -1.05 -17.70 9.53
#